data_AF-A0A1J4YTM9-F1
#
_entry.id   AF-A0A1J4YTM9-F1
#
_cell.length_a   1.000
_cell.length_b   1.000
_cell.length_c   1.000
_cell.angle_alpha   90.00
_cell.angle_beta   90.00
_cell.angle_gamma   90.00
#
_symmetry.space_group_name_H-M   'P 1'
#
loop_
_entity.id
_entity.type
_entity.pdbx_description
1 polymer ?
#
loop_
_entity_poly.entity_id
_entity_poly.type
_entity_poly.pdbx_seq_one_letter_code
_entity_poly.pdbx_strand_id
1 'polypeptide(L)'
;MTFTLHGIGISGGYAIGRAQLYSHDRLEVPHYVLRKADVGSEVTRFDAAVAEVRAEYGQLRDHIPEGAPSELAAFLDLHALILDDTMISQAPKGLIRQTACNAEWALAQQTEALLAQFESFEDAYLRERQQDVKQVADKLLKALLGHPGQAPLKVSDEPTVLVAHDLSPSDMVLFKRHAFAGFITDLGGTTSHTAILARSLNISSVMALHNARSLIQEGDVLIVDGIAGVVIVNPDQLILEEYQLRSDQWRLEQQKLKRLKSSPSATLDGEAVELLGNIDLPQDVFDALDENAAGIGLFRSEFLFMNRPDLPPEDEQFEAYRDVAAAMKGRPVVIRTLDSGADKSLDWMSEVSVNPALGLRAIRFCLAEPRLFVTQLRAILRASHYGQVRILIPMLSSLDELDQALELIALAKAELAREGQPFNPGVPIGGMVEIPAAALVAEWFAQKLDFLSIGTNDLIQYTLAIDRTDDAVAHLYDPLHPAVLQLLAHTLKVGHRLKRPVSVCGEMAGDPKMTRLLLGLGLRSFSMHPAHLMAVKQQIMHSHLSSLAPLAAKLLRAGRPDRIQGYLERINAL
;
A
#
# COMPACT_ATOMS: atom_id res chain seq x y z
N MET A 1 -1.82 0.48 35.51
CA MET A 1 -2.44 -0.86 35.43
C MET A 1 -2.03 -1.47 34.10
N THR A 2 -1.66 -2.75 34.07
CA THR A 2 -1.29 -3.44 32.83
C THR A 2 -2.54 -3.82 32.05
N PHE A 3 -2.61 -3.48 30.77
CA PHE A 3 -3.69 -3.91 29.88
C PHE A 3 -3.19 -4.06 28.45
N THR A 4 -3.99 -4.75 27.63
CA THR A 4 -3.64 -5.11 26.26
C THR A 4 -4.67 -4.53 25.30
N LEU A 5 -4.19 -4.01 24.17
CA LEU A 5 -4.99 -3.54 23.05
C LEU A 5 -4.69 -4.41 21.82
N HIS A 6 -5.73 -4.68 21.02
CA HIS A 6 -5.64 -5.50 19.82
C HIS A 6 -6.02 -4.67 18.60
N GLY A 7 -5.25 -4.84 17.53
CA GLY A 7 -5.50 -4.20 16.25
C GLY A 7 -4.80 -4.97 15.14
N ILE A 8 -4.39 -4.25 14.10
CA ILE A 8 -3.80 -4.84 12.90
C ILE A 8 -2.31 -4.54 12.88
N GLY A 9 -1.48 -5.59 12.91
CA GLY A 9 -0.04 -5.47 12.70
C GLY A 9 0.27 -5.13 11.24
N ILE A 10 0.99 -4.04 11.01
CA ILE A 10 1.30 -3.55 9.66
C ILE A 10 2.75 -3.85 9.25
N SER A 11 3.66 -3.62 10.19
CA SER A 11 5.10 -3.75 10.02
C SER A 11 5.64 -4.63 11.15
N GLY A 12 6.49 -5.59 10.80
CA GLY A 12 6.91 -6.67 11.69
C GLY A 12 7.93 -6.24 12.75
N GLY A 13 8.15 -7.14 13.71
CA GLY A 13 9.10 -6.97 14.81
C GLY A 13 8.47 -6.42 16.09
N TYR A 14 9.33 -6.22 17.09
CA TYR A 14 8.94 -5.82 18.45
C TYR A 14 9.56 -4.47 18.79
N ALA A 15 8.73 -3.51 19.19
CA ALA A 15 9.20 -2.26 19.76
C ALA A 15 8.89 -2.19 21.25
N ILE A 16 9.83 -1.68 22.03
CA ILE A 16 9.65 -1.40 23.45
C ILE A 16 10.10 0.04 23.66
N GLY A 17 9.24 0.86 24.25
CA GLY A 17 9.53 2.27 24.44
C GLY A 17 8.48 2.99 25.26
N ARG A 18 8.72 4.26 25.54
CA ARG A 18 7.75 5.10 26.25
C ARG A 18 6.73 5.70 25.30
N ALA A 19 5.48 5.72 25.72
CA ALA A 19 4.39 6.36 25.02
C ALA A 19 4.66 7.85 24.85
N GLN A 20 4.62 8.30 23.62
CA GLN A 20 4.59 9.71 23.28
C GLN A 20 3.28 9.97 22.53
N LEU A 21 2.35 10.63 23.20
CA LEU A 21 1.04 10.93 22.67
C LEU A 21 1.16 12.07 21.66
N TYR A 22 0.74 11.77 20.43
CA TYR A 22 0.58 12.76 19.38
C TYR A 22 -0.90 13.11 19.28
N SER A 23 -1.21 14.36 19.61
CA SER A 23 -2.57 14.83 19.76
C SER A 23 -3.02 15.73 18.61
N HIS A 24 -4.15 15.35 18.00
CA HIS A 24 -5.11 16.24 17.36
C HIS A 24 -6.32 16.38 18.29
N ASP A 25 -6.12 16.77 19.56
CA ASP A 25 -7.24 16.95 20.49
C ASP A 25 -8.31 17.80 19.79
N ARG A 26 -9.56 17.33 19.83
CA ARG A 26 -10.72 18.20 19.58
C ARG A 26 -10.56 19.35 20.55
N LEU A 27 -10.14 20.49 20.03
CA LEU A 27 -9.95 21.68 20.83
C LEU A 27 -11.34 22.03 21.36
N GLU A 28 -11.60 21.79 22.65
CA GLU A 28 -12.80 22.28 23.30
C GLU A 28 -12.71 23.79 23.28
N VAL A 29 -13.44 24.39 22.36
CA VAL A 29 -13.39 25.83 22.17
C VAL A 29 -14.23 26.51 23.24
N PRO A 30 -13.62 27.34 24.12
CA PRO A 30 -14.41 28.13 25.05
C PRO A 30 -15.23 29.16 24.25
N HIS A 31 -16.54 29.17 24.46
CA HIS A 31 -17.43 30.20 23.92
C HIS A 31 -17.53 31.37 24.90
N TYR A 32 -17.15 32.57 24.45
CA TYR A 32 -17.39 33.79 25.20
C TYR A 32 -17.83 34.94 24.29
N VAL A 33 -18.63 35.84 24.86
CA VAL A 33 -19.18 36.99 24.16
C VAL A 33 -18.25 38.18 24.32
N LEU A 34 -17.85 38.76 23.19
CA LEU A 34 -17.01 39.95 23.09
C LEU A 34 -17.81 41.22 23.35
N ARG A 35 -17.13 42.24 23.88
CA ARG A 35 -17.69 43.60 23.89
C ARG A 35 -17.63 44.14 22.46
N LYS A 36 -18.59 44.99 22.08
CA LYS A 36 -18.64 45.58 20.72
C LYS A 36 -17.35 46.30 20.28
N ALA A 37 -16.61 46.86 21.23
CA ALA A 37 -15.32 47.51 20.96
C ALA A 37 -14.19 46.51 20.58
N ASP A 38 -14.29 45.27 21.05
CA ASP A 38 -13.25 44.24 20.91
C ASP A 38 -13.46 43.34 19.67
N VAL A 39 -14.61 43.46 18.99
CA VAL A 39 -14.92 42.70 17.75
C VAL A 39 -13.90 42.99 16.64
N GLY A 40 -13.46 44.24 16.51
CA GLY A 40 -12.46 44.63 15.51
C GLY A 40 -11.08 44.02 15.76
N SER A 41 -10.67 43.94 17.04
CA SER A 41 -9.43 43.27 17.41
C SER A 41 -9.50 41.75 17.21
N GLU A 42 -10.65 41.13 17.46
CA GLU A 42 -10.81 39.68 17.28
C GLU A 42 -10.74 39.27 15.81
N VAL A 43 -11.33 40.07 14.91
CA VAL A 43 -11.20 39.86 13.46
C VAL A 43 -9.73 39.96 13.02
N THR A 44 -9.00 40.96 13.54
CA THR A 44 -7.57 41.12 13.27
C THR A 44 -6.75 39.93 13.79
N ARG A 45 -7.11 39.40 14.96
CA ARG A 45 -6.50 38.18 15.54
C ARG A 45 -6.73 36.96 14.65
N PHE A 46 -7.93 36.81 14.10
CA PHE A 46 -8.22 35.75 13.13
C PHE A 46 -7.40 35.88 11.84
N ASP A 47 -7.30 37.09 11.28
CA ASP A 47 -6.48 37.36 10.10
C ASP A 47 -5.00 37.03 10.34
N ALA A 48 -4.48 37.32 11.54
CA ALA A 48 -3.12 36.96 11.93
C ALA A 48 -2.90 35.44 11.96
N ALA A 49 -3.84 34.66 12.51
CA ALA A 49 -3.76 33.20 12.53
C ALA A 49 -3.81 32.59 11.12
N VAL A 50 -4.65 33.13 10.23
CA VAL A 50 -4.68 32.69 8.82
C VAL A 50 -3.33 32.97 8.13
N ALA A 51 -2.75 34.15 8.38
CA ALA A 51 -1.45 34.50 7.82
C ALA A 51 -0.32 33.61 8.36
N GLU A 52 -0.35 33.26 9.64
CA GLU A 52 0.61 32.35 10.28
C GLU A 52 0.57 30.95 9.63
N VAL A 53 -0.61 30.34 9.52
CA VAL A 53 -0.77 29.01 8.90
C VAL A 53 -0.37 29.04 7.43
N ARG A 54 -0.71 30.12 6.70
CA ARG A 54 -0.28 30.29 5.30
C ARG A 54 1.25 30.32 5.18
N ALA A 55 1.93 31.03 6.07
CA ALA A 55 3.38 31.08 6.09
C ALA A 55 4.00 29.71 6.41
N GLU A 56 3.39 28.94 7.33
CA GLU A 56 3.82 27.59 7.68
C GLU A 56 3.72 26.62 6.48
N TYR A 57 2.61 26.63 5.74
CA TYR A 57 2.48 25.82 4.52
C TYR A 57 3.53 26.20 3.46
N GLY A 58 3.81 27.50 3.30
CA GLY A 58 4.89 27.96 2.42
C GLY A 58 6.26 27.43 2.84
N GLN A 59 6.60 27.50 4.13
CA GLN A 59 7.86 26.98 4.65
C GLN A 59 7.98 25.46 4.47
N LEU A 60 6.90 24.71 4.72
CA LEU A 60 6.88 23.26 4.52
C LEU A 60 7.08 22.89 3.04
N ARG A 61 6.51 23.68 2.13
CA ARG A 61 6.68 23.50 0.68
C ARG A 61 8.11 23.78 0.23
N ASP A 62 8.72 24.85 0.73
CA ASP A 62 10.07 25.25 0.35
C ASP A 62 11.16 24.30 0.89
N HIS A 63 10.85 23.52 1.92
CA HIS A 63 11.78 22.58 2.58
C HIS A 63 11.43 21.11 2.35
N ILE A 64 10.70 20.79 1.27
CA ILE A 64 10.47 19.41 0.84
C ILE A 64 11.82 18.77 0.47
N PRO A 65 12.23 17.65 1.09
CA PRO A 65 13.50 16.99 0.79
C PRO A 65 13.58 16.48 -0.66
N GLU A 66 14.77 16.52 -1.25
CA GLU A 66 15.04 15.80 -2.51
C GLU A 66 14.76 14.29 -2.30
N GLY A 67 13.74 13.76 -2.99
CA GLY A 67 13.28 12.37 -2.86
C GLY A 67 11.97 12.17 -2.07
N ALA A 68 11.29 13.24 -1.64
CA ALA A 68 9.92 13.13 -1.13
C ALA A 68 8.91 12.91 -2.29
N PRO A 69 7.77 12.25 -2.04
CA PRO A 69 6.73 12.06 -3.05
C PRO A 69 6.23 13.41 -3.62
N SER A 70 6.06 13.51 -4.93
CA SER A 70 5.52 14.72 -5.60
C SER A 70 4.12 15.10 -5.12
N GLU A 71 3.37 14.12 -4.63
CA GLU A 71 2.02 14.25 -4.06
C GLU A 71 2.01 15.13 -2.80
N LEU A 72 3.12 15.20 -2.04
CA LEU A 72 3.21 16.03 -0.86
C LEU A 72 3.13 17.52 -1.20
N ALA A 73 3.73 17.93 -2.32
CA ALA A 73 3.65 19.32 -2.78
C ALA A 73 2.22 19.68 -3.20
N ALA A 74 1.57 18.81 -3.99
CA ALA A 74 0.19 18.99 -4.42
C ALA A 74 -0.79 19.04 -3.24
N PHE A 75 -0.56 18.22 -2.21
CA PHE A 75 -1.32 18.22 -0.97
C PHE A 75 -1.20 19.55 -0.21
N LEU A 76 0.01 20.08 -0.06
CA LEU A 76 0.23 21.38 0.59
C LEU A 76 -0.42 22.52 -0.19
N ASP A 77 -0.36 22.48 -1.53
CA ASP A 77 -1.01 23.47 -2.38
C ASP A 77 -2.54 23.39 -2.27
N LEU A 78 -3.13 22.18 -2.18
CA LEU A 78 -4.56 22.00 -1.91
C LEU A 78 -4.95 22.58 -0.54
N HIS A 79 -4.18 22.29 0.51
CA HIS A 79 -4.45 22.82 1.85
C HIS A 79 -4.34 24.34 1.93
N ALA A 80 -3.40 24.92 1.18
CA ALA A 80 -3.31 26.37 1.02
C ALA A 80 -4.54 26.94 0.29
N LEU A 81 -5.04 26.25 -0.75
CA LEU A 81 -6.26 26.65 -1.46
C LEU A 81 -7.50 26.61 -0.55
N ILE A 82 -7.64 25.55 0.26
CA ILE A 82 -8.72 25.41 1.25
C ILE A 82 -8.63 26.53 2.31
N LEU A 83 -7.42 26.85 2.77
CA LEU A 83 -7.20 27.93 3.74
C LEU A 83 -7.63 29.29 3.17
N ASP A 84 -7.42 29.52 1.87
CA ASP A 84 -7.78 30.75 1.19
C ASP A 84 -9.28 30.84 0.83
N ASP A 85 -10.00 29.71 0.78
CA ASP A 85 -11.43 29.66 0.48
C ASP A 85 -12.23 30.59 1.40
N THR A 86 -13.19 31.32 0.84
CA THR A 86 -14.02 32.29 1.58
C THR A 86 -14.80 31.69 2.75
N MET A 87 -15.18 30.40 2.68
CA MET A 87 -15.89 29.70 3.74
C MET A 87 -15.03 29.42 4.97
N ILE A 88 -13.70 29.38 4.81
CA ILE A 88 -12.74 29.24 5.90
C ILE A 88 -12.15 30.62 6.25
N SER A 89 -11.72 31.38 5.26
CA SER A 89 -10.97 32.62 5.43
C SER A 89 -11.84 33.84 5.71
N GLN A 90 -13.14 33.85 5.38
CA GLN A 90 -14.02 35.03 5.53
C GLN A 90 -15.30 34.76 6.35
N ALA A 91 -15.95 33.61 6.16
CA ALA A 91 -17.21 33.31 6.85
C ALA A 91 -17.10 33.36 8.39
N PRO A 92 -16.03 32.85 9.04
CA PRO A 92 -15.85 33.01 10.48
C PRO A 92 -15.79 34.47 10.93
N LYS A 93 -15.18 35.37 10.13
CA LYS A 93 -15.17 36.83 10.42
C LYS A 93 -16.58 37.42 10.36
N GLY A 94 -17.44 36.89 9.50
CA GLY A 94 -18.86 37.24 9.47
C GLY A 94 -19.58 36.86 10.77
N LEU A 95 -19.38 35.64 11.24
CA LEU A 95 -19.90 35.15 12.52
C LEU A 95 -19.42 36.01 13.70
N ILE A 96 -18.11 36.26 13.83
CA ILE A 96 -17.54 37.13 14.87
C ILE A 96 -18.24 38.49 14.91
N ARG A 97 -18.50 39.11 13.75
CA ARG A 97 -19.15 40.43 13.66
C ARG A 97 -20.65 40.39 14.01
N GLN A 98 -21.35 39.33 13.63
CA GLN A 98 -22.81 39.24 13.80
C GLN A 98 -23.20 38.82 15.21
N THR A 99 -22.51 37.83 15.78
CA THR A 99 -22.85 37.24 17.08
C THR A 99 -21.96 37.73 18.21
N ALA A 100 -20.92 38.52 17.90
CA ALA A 100 -19.93 39.01 18.86
C ALA A 100 -19.30 37.86 19.68
N CYS A 101 -18.99 36.75 19.03
CA CYS A 101 -18.28 35.60 19.63
C CYS A 101 -16.78 35.65 19.32
N ASN A 102 -15.99 34.87 20.07
CA ASN A 102 -14.56 34.70 19.86
C ASN A 102 -14.22 33.92 18.57
N ALA A 103 -13.00 34.13 18.06
CA ALA A 103 -12.58 33.63 16.75
C ALA A 103 -12.58 32.09 16.65
N GLU A 104 -12.16 31.42 17.72
CA GLU A 104 -12.12 29.96 17.80
C GLU A 104 -13.53 29.37 17.66
N TRP A 105 -14.52 29.98 18.32
CA TRP A 105 -15.88 29.46 18.35
C TRP A 105 -16.57 29.70 17.01
N ALA A 106 -16.32 30.85 16.39
CA ALA A 106 -16.79 31.16 15.04
C ALA A 106 -16.22 30.19 14.00
N LEU A 107 -14.94 29.84 14.09
CA LEU A 107 -14.31 28.86 13.22
C LEU A 107 -14.88 27.45 13.44
N ALA A 108 -15.05 27.04 14.70
CA ALA A 108 -15.61 25.73 15.03
C ALA A 108 -17.05 25.56 14.50
N GLN A 109 -17.91 26.56 14.69
CA GLN A 109 -19.28 26.54 14.15
C GLN A 109 -19.30 26.49 12.62
N GLN A 110 -18.46 27.30 11.98
CA GLN A 110 -18.39 27.31 10.52
C GLN A 110 -17.88 25.98 9.98
N THR A 111 -16.91 25.37 10.66
CA THR A 111 -16.38 24.05 10.31
C THR A 111 -17.44 22.99 10.47
N GLU A 112 -18.18 22.95 11.58
CA GLU A 112 -19.28 22.00 11.80
C GLU A 112 -20.37 22.13 10.73
N ALA A 113 -20.73 23.36 10.34
CA ALA A 113 -21.68 23.60 9.27
C ALA A 113 -21.18 23.09 7.90
N LEU A 114 -19.89 23.25 7.60
CA LEU A 114 -19.27 22.70 6.39
C LEU A 114 -19.24 21.17 6.42
N LEU A 115 -18.83 20.58 7.54
CA LEU A 115 -18.78 19.12 7.71
C LEU A 115 -20.17 18.48 7.53
N ALA A 116 -21.21 19.09 8.09
CA ALA A 116 -22.60 18.61 7.91
C ALA A 116 -23.07 18.70 6.45
N GLN A 117 -22.61 19.69 5.68
CA GLN A 117 -22.87 19.77 4.24
C GLN A 117 -22.13 18.66 3.49
N PHE A 118 -20.87 18.37 3.85
CA PHE A 118 -20.11 17.28 3.25
C PHE A 118 -20.71 15.90 3.52
N GLU A 119 -21.23 15.67 4.73
CA GLU A 119 -21.94 14.42 5.09
C GLU A 119 -23.24 14.23 4.31
N SER A 120 -23.83 15.31 3.79
CA SER A 120 -25.06 15.26 2.98
C SER A 120 -24.81 14.91 1.51
N PHE A 121 -23.54 14.84 1.06
CA PHE A 121 -23.22 14.44 -0.30
C PHE A 121 -23.25 12.92 -0.47
N GLU A 122 -23.92 12.45 -1.52
CA GLU A 122 -23.95 11.02 -1.88
C GLU A 122 -22.59 10.54 -2.44
N ASP A 123 -21.82 11.44 -3.04
CA ASP A 123 -20.49 11.19 -3.62
C ASP A 123 -19.45 10.89 -2.52
N ALA A 124 -18.76 9.75 -2.66
CA ALA A 124 -17.71 9.34 -1.73
C ALA A 124 -16.45 10.22 -1.81
N TYR A 125 -16.12 10.75 -2.98
CA TYR A 125 -14.96 11.63 -3.19
C TYR A 125 -15.14 12.98 -2.48
N LEU A 126 -16.35 13.55 -2.56
CA LEU A 126 -16.68 14.77 -1.83
C LEU A 126 -16.68 14.52 -0.31
N ARG A 127 -17.06 13.31 0.14
CA ARG A 127 -16.95 12.92 1.54
C ARG A 127 -15.51 12.73 2.00
N GLU A 128 -14.59 12.28 1.16
CA GLU A 128 -13.16 12.22 1.52
C GLU A 128 -12.56 13.61 1.74
N ARG A 129 -12.92 14.60 0.91
CA ARG A 129 -12.49 16.01 1.09
C ARG A 129 -12.94 16.66 2.39
N GLN A 130 -13.93 16.09 3.07
CA GLN A 130 -14.33 16.49 4.41
C GLN A 130 -13.14 16.49 5.38
N GLN A 131 -12.24 15.51 5.24
CA GLN A 131 -11.07 15.38 6.09
C GLN A 131 -10.05 16.50 5.86
N ASP A 132 -9.82 16.90 4.60
CA ASP A 132 -8.88 17.98 4.26
C ASP A 132 -9.35 19.33 4.84
N VAL A 133 -10.65 19.63 4.68
CA VAL A 133 -11.27 20.83 5.27
C VAL A 133 -11.13 20.82 6.78
N LYS A 134 -11.38 19.67 7.41
CA LYS A 134 -11.22 19.50 8.86
C LYS A 134 -9.78 19.73 9.30
N GLN A 135 -8.80 19.17 8.59
CA GLN A 135 -7.38 19.33 8.91
C GLN A 135 -6.93 20.80 8.84
N VAL A 136 -7.35 21.53 7.82
CA VAL A 136 -7.04 22.97 7.69
C VAL A 136 -7.71 23.78 8.81
N ALA A 137 -8.97 23.48 9.14
CA ALA A 137 -9.70 24.14 10.22
C ALA A 137 -9.05 23.86 11.60
N ASP A 138 -8.68 22.62 11.89
CA ASP A 138 -8.00 22.23 13.12
C ASP A 138 -6.65 22.93 13.25
N LYS A 139 -5.90 23.06 12.15
CA LYS A 139 -4.61 23.76 12.13
C LYS A 139 -4.77 25.26 12.41
N LEU A 140 -5.78 25.90 11.81
CA LEU A 140 -6.12 27.29 12.10
C LEU A 140 -6.59 27.51 13.54
N LEU A 141 -7.34 26.56 14.09
CA LEU A 141 -7.80 26.58 15.48
C LEU A 141 -6.64 26.46 16.47
N LYS A 142 -5.62 25.63 16.17
CA LYS A 142 -4.37 25.54 16.95
C LYS A 142 -3.61 26.86 16.98
N ALA A 143 -3.47 27.52 15.82
CA ALA A 143 -2.84 28.84 15.72
C ALA A 143 -3.57 29.89 16.57
N LEU A 144 -4.92 29.91 16.52
CA LEU A 144 -5.73 30.84 17.32
C LEU A 144 -5.54 30.67 18.83
N LEU A 145 -5.44 29.43 19.32
CA LEU A 145 -5.29 29.13 20.74
C LEU A 145 -3.89 29.44 21.30
N GLY A 146 -2.98 29.98 20.49
CA GLY A 146 -1.60 30.26 20.92
C GLY A 146 -0.81 28.97 21.17
N HIS A 147 -1.25 27.87 20.59
CA HIS A 147 -0.51 26.63 20.45
C HIS A 147 -0.05 26.54 18.98
N PRO A 148 0.93 27.37 18.56
CA PRO A 148 1.50 27.25 17.23
C PRO A 148 1.90 25.78 17.04
N GLY A 149 1.47 25.23 15.90
CA GLY A 149 1.52 23.80 15.62
C GLY A 149 2.83 23.17 16.05
N GLN A 150 2.73 22.24 16.99
CA GLN A 150 3.71 21.27 17.49
C GLN A 150 3.44 21.13 19.00
N ALA A 151 2.80 20.05 19.44
CA ALA A 151 3.29 19.47 20.67
C ALA A 151 4.76 19.15 20.37
N PRO A 152 5.75 19.83 20.99
CA PRO A 152 7.14 19.58 20.65
C PRO A 152 7.36 18.09 20.83
N LEU A 153 7.81 17.42 19.76
CA LEU A 153 8.34 16.09 19.91
C LEU A 153 9.48 16.22 20.93
N LYS A 154 9.25 15.75 22.15
CA LYS A 154 10.31 15.73 23.14
C LYS A 154 11.35 14.77 22.60
N VAL A 155 12.47 15.32 22.14
CA VAL A 155 13.65 14.53 21.81
C VAL A 155 14.13 13.93 23.13
N SER A 156 13.80 12.67 23.32
CA SER A 156 14.28 11.86 24.43
C SER A 156 15.36 10.93 23.88
N ASP A 157 16.43 10.71 24.65
CA ASP A 157 17.44 9.69 24.32
C ASP A 157 16.90 8.26 24.52
N GLU A 158 15.72 8.11 25.15
CA GLU A 158 15.04 6.84 25.35
C GLU A 158 14.18 6.46 24.13
N PRO A 159 14.06 5.16 23.79
CA PRO A 159 13.19 4.71 22.71
C PRO A 159 11.74 5.11 22.99
N THR A 160 11.13 5.87 22.08
CA THR A 160 9.73 6.32 22.18
C THR A 160 8.84 5.58 21.19
N VAL A 161 7.60 5.34 21.60
CA VAL A 161 6.53 4.78 20.76
C VAL A 161 5.48 5.87 20.55
N LEU A 162 5.26 6.23 19.30
CA LEU A 162 4.30 7.27 18.93
C LEU A 162 2.87 6.70 19.02
N VAL A 163 1.98 7.40 19.73
CA VAL A 163 0.56 7.02 19.85
C VAL A 163 -0.29 8.15 19.32
N ALA A 164 -1.03 7.90 18.24
CA ALA A 164 -1.86 8.91 17.59
C ALA A 164 -3.29 8.39 17.34
N HIS A 165 -4.24 9.31 17.18
CA HIS A 165 -5.57 8.93 16.68
C HIS A 165 -5.50 8.55 15.19
N ASP A 166 -4.83 9.41 14.42
CA ASP A 166 -4.51 9.22 13.02
C ASP A 166 -3.18 9.90 12.71
N LEU A 167 -2.53 9.48 11.63
CA LEU A 167 -1.24 10.02 11.19
C LEU A 167 -1.35 10.41 9.72
N SER A 168 -1.22 11.70 9.44
CA SER A 168 -1.16 12.18 8.06
C SER A 168 0.20 11.84 7.43
N PRO A 169 0.29 11.74 6.09
CA PRO A 169 1.56 11.58 5.39
C PRO A 169 2.57 12.69 5.73
N SER A 170 2.10 13.92 5.98
CA SER A 170 2.94 15.06 6.39
C SER A 170 3.58 14.85 7.77
N ASP A 171 2.82 14.27 8.71
CA ASP A 171 3.33 13.93 10.04
C ASP A 171 4.45 12.88 9.93
N MET A 172 4.29 11.86 9.09
CA MET A 172 5.28 10.80 8.87
C MET A 172 6.64 11.31 8.38
N VAL A 173 6.66 12.32 7.50
CA VAL A 173 7.91 12.91 6.98
C VAL A 173 8.68 13.63 8.08
N LEU A 174 7.97 14.34 8.97
CA LEU A 174 8.55 14.95 10.17
C LEU A 174 9.12 13.88 11.12
N PHE A 175 8.45 12.73 11.21
CA PHE A 175 8.86 11.62 12.07
C PHE A 175 10.02 10.81 11.52
N LYS A 176 10.26 10.76 10.21
CA LYS A 176 11.48 10.14 9.65
C LYS A 176 12.77 10.81 10.17
N ARG A 177 12.70 12.07 10.60
CA ARG A 177 13.83 12.79 11.21
C ARG A 177 14.11 12.38 12.66
N HIS A 178 13.19 11.66 13.30
CA HIS A 178 13.27 11.23 14.71
C HIS A 178 13.22 9.70 14.81
N ALA A 179 14.12 9.10 15.59
CA ALA A 179 14.21 7.64 15.71
C ALA A 179 13.17 7.09 16.70
N PHE A 180 11.92 6.92 16.25
CA PHE A 180 10.90 6.20 17.01
C PHE A 180 11.14 4.69 16.98
N ALA A 181 10.87 4.02 18.09
CA ALA A 181 10.94 2.56 18.19
C ALA A 181 9.74 1.89 17.51
N GLY A 182 8.56 2.52 17.56
CA GLY A 182 7.31 2.01 17.01
C GLY A 182 6.23 3.08 16.88
N PHE A 183 5.16 2.78 16.17
CA PHE A 183 4.00 3.67 16.07
C PHE A 183 2.67 2.91 16.18
N ILE A 184 1.69 3.60 16.73
CA ILE A 184 0.37 3.09 17.05
C ILE A 184 -0.69 4.10 16.61
N THR A 185 -1.75 3.63 15.94
CA THR A 185 -2.90 4.47 15.56
C THR A 185 -4.25 3.87 15.93
N ASP A 186 -5.22 4.74 16.26
CA ASP A 186 -6.61 4.34 16.46
C ASP A 186 -7.30 4.01 15.13
N LEU A 187 -6.99 4.78 14.08
CA LEU A 187 -7.51 4.62 12.72
C LEU A 187 -6.50 3.96 11.77
N GLY A 188 -6.98 3.50 10.61
CA GLY A 188 -6.16 2.97 9.52
C GLY A 188 -6.33 1.47 9.28
N GLY A 189 -6.42 1.06 8.01
CA GLY A 189 -6.49 -0.34 7.57
C GLY A 189 -5.18 -0.82 6.93
N THR A 190 -5.11 -2.11 6.56
CA THR A 190 -3.91 -2.72 5.94
C THR A 190 -3.47 -2.08 4.61
N THR A 191 -4.37 -1.35 3.96
CA THR A 191 -4.20 -0.67 2.67
C THR A 191 -4.15 0.86 2.79
N SER A 192 -4.23 1.43 4.00
CA SER A 192 -4.20 2.89 4.16
C SER A 192 -2.84 3.47 3.77
N HIS A 193 -2.82 4.75 3.37
CA HIS A 193 -1.58 5.48 3.08
C HIS A 193 -0.58 5.40 4.25
N THR A 194 -1.08 5.50 5.49
CA THR A 194 -0.29 5.31 6.70
C THR A 194 0.30 3.91 6.77
N ALA A 195 -0.46 2.86 6.40
CA ALA A 195 0.00 1.47 6.43
C ALA A 195 1.03 1.14 5.34
N ILE A 196 0.96 1.78 4.18
CA ILE A 196 1.97 1.65 3.13
C ILE A 196 3.28 2.31 3.58
N LEU A 197 3.21 3.53 4.10
CA LEU A 197 4.38 4.26 4.60
C LEU A 197 5.03 3.56 5.80
N ALA A 198 4.22 3.06 6.72
CA ALA A 198 4.62 2.20 7.83
C ALA A 198 5.52 1.03 7.41
N ARG A 199 5.13 0.32 6.34
CA ARG A 199 5.92 -0.78 5.77
C ARG A 199 7.22 -0.30 5.15
N SER A 200 7.19 0.83 4.44
CA SER A 200 8.39 1.40 3.81
C SER A 200 9.45 1.82 4.84
N LEU A 201 9.03 2.29 6.02
CA LEU A 201 9.93 2.71 7.10
C LEU A 201 10.49 1.53 7.93
N ASN A 202 9.90 0.33 7.81
CA ASN A 202 10.32 -0.88 8.51
C ASN A 202 10.41 -0.70 10.06
N ILE A 203 9.47 0.08 10.63
CA ILE A 203 9.34 0.34 12.07
C ILE A 203 8.11 -0.43 12.57
N SER A 204 8.21 -1.14 13.71
CA SER A 204 7.12 -1.99 14.23
C SER A 204 5.87 -1.18 14.54
N SER A 205 4.70 -1.68 14.11
CA SER A 205 3.48 -0.90 14.21
C SER A 205 2.17 -1.67 14.23
N VAL A 206 1.22 -1.13 14.99
CA VAL A 206 -0.14 -1.64 15.11
C VAL A 206 -1.14 -0.51 14.86
N MET A 207 -2.07 -0.72 13.92
CA MET A 207 -3.13 0.22 13.57
C MET A 207 -4.50 -0.33 13.95
N ALA A 208 -5.57 0.45 13.73
CA ALA A 208 -6.94 0.06 14.03
C ALA A 208 -7.15 -0.36 15.49
N LEU A 209 -6.49 0.32 16.45
CA LEU A 209 -6.72 0.04 17.87
C LEU A 209 -8.00 0.68 18.42
N HIS A 210 -8.62 1.56 17.63
CA HIS A 210 -9.85 2.32 17.90
C HIS A 210 -9.78 3.30 19.08
N ASN A 211 -9.27 2.88 20.24
CA ASN A 211 -9.29 3.61 21.51
C ASN A 211 -7.92 3.64 22.21
N ALA A 212 -6.81 3.38 21.51
CA ALA A 212 -5.48 3.40 22.10
C ALA A 212 -5.11 4.79 22.63
N ARG A 213 -5.43 5.87 21.90
CA ARG A 213 -5.19 7.22 22.42
C ARG A 213 -5.92 7.43 23.75
N SER A 214 -7.21 7.13 23.83
CA SER A 214 -8.00 7.45 25.03
C SER A 214 -7.56 6.66 26.28
N LEU A 215 -6.87 5.54 26.09
CA LEU A 215 -6.45 4.63 27.16
C LEU A 215 -4.98 4.78 27.57
N ILE A 216 -4.09 5.19 26.66
CA ILE A 216 -2.65 5.33 26.92
C ILE A 216 -2.32 6.73 27.43
N GLN A 217 -1.45 6.82 28.44
CA GLN A 217 -0.96 8.09 28.98
C GLN A 217 0.46 8.39 28.51
N GLU A 218 0.81 9.68 28.46
CA GLU A 218 2.16 10.14 28.15
C GLU A 218 3.18 9.51 29.11
N GLY A 219 4.22 8.88 28.56
CA GLY A 219 5.32 8.27 29.31
C GLY A 219 5.08 6.82 29.76
N ASP A 220 3.90 6.25 29.51
CA ASP A 220 3.60 4.83 29.78
C ASP A 220 4.61 3.91 29.08
N VAL A 221 4.99 2.79 29.71
CA VAL A 221 5.84 1.81 29.04
C VAL A 221 5.00 0.99 28.08
N LEU A 222 5.35 0.98 26.80
CA LEU A 222 4.64 0.27 25.75
C LEU A 222 5.50 -0.84 25.15
N ILE A 223 4.86 -1.98 24.91
CA ILE A 223 5.35 -3.02 24.01
C ILE A 223 4.44 -3.04 22.79
N VAL A 224 5.03 -2.90 21.61
CA VAL A 224 4.36 -3.02 20.32
C VAL A 224 4.78 -4.33 19.67
N ASP A 225 3.86 -5.27 19.58
CA ASP A 225 4.00 -6.49 18.81
C ASP A 225 3.35 -6.29 17.44
N GLY A 226 4.14 -5.77 16.49
CA GLY A 226 3.72 -5.55 15.11
C GLY A 226 3.48 -6.85 14.33
N ILE A 227 3.86 -8.02 14.89
CA ILE A 227 3.61 -9.33 14.28
C ILE A 227 2.24 -9.84 14.68
N ALA A 228 1.91 -9.78 15.98
CA ALA A 228 0.63 -10.24 16.51
C ALA A 228 -0.48 -9.19 16.41
N GLY A 229 -0.16 -7.93 16.13
CA GLY A 229 -1.12 -6.83 16.15
C GLY A 229 -1.54 -6.45 17.58
N VAL A 230 -0.61 -6.53 18.53
CA VAL A 230 -0.89 -6.37 19.96
C VAL A 230 -0.06 -5.24 20.55
N VAL A 231 -0.69 -4.40 21.38
CA VAL A 231 0.00 -3.41 22.20
C VAL A 231 -0.24 -3.71 23.66
N ILE A 232 0.84 -3.79 24.45
CA ILE A 232 0.77 -3.99 25.91
C ILE A 232 1.20 -2.70 26.59
N VAL A 233 0.32 -2.16 27.42
CA VAL A 233 0.51 -0.90 28.14
C VAL A 233 0.90 -1.19 29.58
N ASN A 234 1.96 -0.54 30.06
CA ASN A 234 2.55 -0.72 31.39
C ASN A 234 2.73 -2.21 31.75
N PRO A 235 3.50 -2.98 30.95
CA PRO A 235 3.77 -4.39 31.23
C PRO A 235 4.44 -4.56 32.59
N ASP A 236 4.19 -5.70 33.23
CA ASP A 236 4.99 -6.09 34.38
C ASP A 236 6.40 -6.52 33.96
N GLN A 237 7.28 -6.71 34.93
CA GLN A 237 8.68 -7.04 34.68
C GLN A 237 8.83 -8.37 33.91
N LEU A 238 7.98 -9.36 34.18
CA LEU A 238 8.01 -10.66 33.53
C LEU A 238 7.66 -10.57 32.04
N ILE A 239 6.59 -9.83 31.71
CA ILE A 239 6.20 -9.58 30.32
C ILE A 239 7.29 -8.78 29.60
N LEU A 240 7.86 -7.76 30.25
CA LEU A 240 8.93 -6.95 29.66
C LEU A 240 10.15 -7.81 29.30
N GLU A 241 10.61 -8.68 30.21
CA GLU A 241 11.75 -9.57 29.98
C GLU A 241 11.49 -10.58 28.84
N GLU A 242 10.28 -11.16 28.78
CA GLU A 242 9.89 -12.06 27.70
C GLU A 242 9.90 -11.37 26.34
N TYR A 243 9.34 -10.17 26.23
CA TYR A 243 9.34 -9.43 24.96
C TYR A 243 10.71 -8.88 24.59
N GLN A 244 11.55 -8.58 25.57
CA GLN A 244 12.94 -8.20 25.32
C GLN A 244 13.72 -9.38 24.70
N LEU A 245 13.54 -10.59 25.25
CA LEU A 245 14.09 -11.81 24.67
C LEU A 245 13.60 -12.04 23.24
N ARG A 246 12.30 -11.86 22.98
CA ARG A 246 11.72 -11.96 21.62
C ARG A 246 12.29 -10.92 20.66
N SER A 247 12.46 -9.68 21.11
CA SER A 247 13.06 -8.61 20.31
C SER A 247 14.51 -8.92 19.92
N ASP A 248 15.30 -9.45 20.87
CA ASP A 248 16.68 -9.86 20.61
C ASP A 248 16.76 -11.06 19.67
N GLN A 249 15.90 -12.06 19.86
CA GLN A 249 15.79 -13.20 18.94
C GLN A 249 15.40 -12.75 17.53
N TRP A 250 14.41 -11.88 17.41
CA TRP A 250 13.99 -11.30 16.13
C TRP A 250 15.14 -10.58 15.44
N ARG A 251 15.87 -9.72 16.17
CA ARG A 251 17.03 -9.00 15.63
C ARG A 251 18.11 -9.96 15.16
N LEU A 252 18.36 -11.02 15.91
CA LEU A 252 19.34 -12.05 15.56
C LEU A 252 18.92 -12.84 14.31
N GLU A 253 17.64 -13.19 14.18
CA GLU A 253 17.09 -13.80 12.95
C GLU A 253 17.21 -12.87 11.74
N GLN A 254 16.89 -11.57 11.89
CA GLN A 254 17.08 -10.59 10.81
C GLN A 254 18.56 -10.48 10.38
N GLN A 255 19.49 -10.55 11.32
CA GLN A 255 20.92 -10.60 11.00
C GLN A 255 21.32 -11.88 10.25
N LYS A 256 20.73 -13.04 10.59
CA LYS A 256 20.93 -14.28 9.84
C LYS A 256 20.38 -14.17 8.42
N LEU A 257 19.17 -13.63 8.26
CA LEU A 257 18.54 -13.42 6.96
C LEU A 257 19.39 -12.56 6.02
N LYS A 258 20.00 -11.48 6.53
CA LYS A 258 20.93 -10.64 5.75
C LYS A 258 22.11 -11.41 5.17
N ARG A 259 22.56 -12.49 5.82
CA ARG A 259 23.65 -13.34 5.30
C ARG A 259 23.22 -14.19 4.11
N LEU A 260 21.92 -14.46 3.97
CA LEU A 260 21.37 -15.26 2.87
C LEU A 260 21.35 -14.53 1.53
N LYS A 261 21.53 -13.19 1.50
CA LYS A 261 21.49 -12.38 0.27
C LYS A 261 22.37 -12.95 -0.85
N SER A 262 23.58 -13.39 -0.51
CA SER A 262 24.57 -13.93 -1.46
C SER A 262 24.39 -15.42 -1.78
N SER A 263 23.61 -16.17 -0.99
CA SER A 263 23.42 -17.61 -1.19
C SER A 263 22.56 -17.89 -2.44
N PRO A 264 22.70 -19.05 -3.10
CA PRO A 264 21.78 -19.44 -4.17
C PRO A 264 20.37 -19.70 -3.59
N SER A 265 19.34 -19.33 -4.36
CA SER A 265 17.94 -19.67 -4.02
C SER A 265 17.61 -21.06 -4.58
N ALA A 266 17.97 -22.10 -3.84
CA ALA A 266 17.70 -23.49 -4.21
C ALA A 266 17.24 -24.32 -3.00
N THR A 267 16.45 -25.35 -3.26
CA THR A 267 16.01 -26.32 -2.25
C THR A 267 17.14 -27.27 -1.86
N LEU A 268 16.96 -28.03 -0.77
CA LEU A 268 17.95 -29.01 -0.30
C LEU A 268 18.20 -30.13 -1.32
N ASP A 269 17.20 -30.46 -2.14
CA ASP A 269 17.30 -31.38 -3.28
C ASP A 269 17.82 -30.73 -4.57
N GLY A 270 18.27 -29.47 -4.50
CA GLY A 270 19.01 -28.80 -5.57
C GLY A 270 18.15 -28.10 -6.63
N GLU A 271 16.85 -28.00 -6.43
CA GLU A 271 15.97 -27.32 -7.39
C GLU A 271 16.06 -25.80 -7.22
N ALA A 272 16.32 -25.12 -8.33
CA ALA A 272 16.42 -23.66 -8.37
C ALA A 272 15.03 -23.01 -8.26
N VAL A 273 14.95 -21.94 -7.47
CA VAL A 273 13.74 -21.14 -7.28
C VAL A 273 14.07 -19.67 -7.53
N GLU A 274 13.33 -19.05 -8.44
CA GLU A 274 13.45 -17.63 -8.72
C GLU A 274 12.70 -16.81 -7.67
N LEU A 275 13.39 -15.80 -7.12
CA LEU A 275 12.84 -14.85 -6.17
C LEU A 275 12.90 -13.45 -6.77
N LEU A 276 11.74 -12.88 -7.06
CA LEU A 276 11.55 -11.62 -7.77
C LEU A 276 10.92 -10.57 -6.82
N GLY A 277 11.24 -9.30 -7.07
CA GLY A 277 10.63 -8.17 -6.35
C GLY A 277 9.34 -7.70 -7.01
N ASN A 278 8.37 -7.31 -6.19
CA ASN A 278 7.24 -6.46 -6.59
C ASN A 278 7.61 -5.01 -6.27
N ILE A 279 7.36 -4.10 -7.20
CA ILE A 279 7.58 -2.66 -7.02
C ILE A 279 6.36 -1.86 -7.48
N ASP A 280 6.15 -0.71 -6.83
CA ASP A 280 5.04 0.20 -7.13
C ASP A 280 5.56 1.51 -7.76
N LEU A 281 6.78 1.93 -7.39
CA LEU A 281 7.46 3.11 -7.94
C LEU A 281 8.83 2.73 -8.54
N PRO A 282 9.35 3.53 -9.50
CA PRO A 282 10.67 3.27 -10.10
C PRO A 282 11.81 3.18 -9.08
N GLN A 283 11.73 3.98 -8.00
CA GLN A 283 12.75 4.03 -6.95
C GLN A 283 12.82 2.76 -6.10
N ASP A 284 11.74 1.99 -5.99
CA ASP A 284 11.70 0.74 -5.20
C ASP A 284 12.60 -0.36 -5.81
N VAL A 285 13.08 -0.14 -7.05
CA VAL A 285 14.06 -1.02 -7.69
C VAL A 285 15.34 -1.16 -6.86
N PHE A 286 15.73 -0.11 -6.12
CA PHE A 286 16.92 -0.15 -5.27
C PHE A 286 16.74 -1.09 -4.07
N ASP A 287 15.55 -1.14 -3.47
CA ASP A 287 15.25 -2.09 -2.39
C ASP A 287 15.30 -3.54 -2.90
N ALA A 288 14.77 -3.78 -4.10
CA ALA A 288 14.84 -5.10 -4.74
C ALA A 288 16.30 -5.51 -5.05
N LEU A 289 17.13 -4.58 -5.51
CA LEU A 289 18.55 -4.82 -5.79
C LEU A 289 19.35 -5.06 -4.50
N ASP A 290 19.07 -4.31 -3.44
CA ASP A 290 19.70 -4.44 -2.13
C ASP A 290 19.38 -5.78 -1.46
N GLU A 291 18.19 -6.33 -1.71
CA GLU A 291 17.79 -7.70 -1.33
C GLU A 291 18.25 -8.77 -2.34
N ASN A 292 19.02 -8.39 -3.37
CA ASN A 292 19.53 -9.27 -4.42
C ASN A 292 18.43 -10.08 -5.14
N ALA A 293 17.30 -9.45 -5.43
CA ALA A 293 16.22 -10.05 -6.20
C ALA A 293 16.71 -10.50 -7.60
N ALA A 294 16.26 -11.66 -8.06
CA ALA A 294 16.63 -12.20 -9.37
C ALA A 294 16.08 -11.36 -10.54
N GLY A 295 15.09 -10.50 -10.28
CA GLY A 295 14.37 -9.69 -11.23
C GLY A 295 13.21 -8.96 -10.54
N ILE A 296 12.46 -8.18 -11.32
CA ILE A 296 11.16 -7.63 -10.93
C ILE A 296 10.08 -8.51 -11.56
N GLY A 297 9.26 -9.16 -10.74
CA GLY A 297 8.20 -10.06 -11.20
C GLY A 297 6.83 -9.38 -11.28
N LEU A 298 6.71 -8.18 -10.72
CA LEU A 298 5.56 -7.30 -10.90
C LEU A 298 5.99 -5.84 -10.68
N PHE A 299 5.93 -5.02 -11.73
CA PHE A 299 5.93 -3.56 -11.63
C PHE A 299 4.52 -3.06 -11.88
N ARG A 300 3.90 -2.50 -10.84
CA ARG A 300 2.58 -1.86 -10.93
C ARG A 300 2.71 -0.49 -11.61
N SER A 301 1.92 -0.23 -12.64
CA SER A 301 2.02 0.98 -13.46
C SER A 301 1.03 2.07 -13.05
N GLU A 302 0.14 1.78 -12.10
CA GLU A 302 -0.95 2.65 -11.67
C GLU A 302 -0.49 4.00 -11.15
N PHE A 303 0.71 4.09 -10.54
CA PHE A 303 1.25 5.35 -10.02
C PHE A 303 1.38 6.45 -11.10
N LEU A 304 1.54 6.07 -12.37
CA LEU A 304 1.62 7.01 -13.49
C LEU A 304 0.26 7.66 -13.82
N PHE A 305 -0.84 7.07 -13.36
CA PHE A 305 -2.18 7.47 -13.73
C PHE A 305 -2.98 8.06 -12.55
N MET A 306 -2.57 7.79 -11.31
CA MET A 306 -3.23 8.29 -10.11
C MET A 306 -2.85 9.74 -9.78
N ASN A 307 -3.71 10.43 -9.01
CA ASN A 307 -3.48 11.76 -8.43
C ASN A 307 -3.10 12.85 -9.45
N ARG A 308 -3.68 12.82 -10.65
CA ARG A 308 -3.41 13.79 -11.72
C ARG A 308 -4.63 14.10 -12.59
N PRO A 309 -4.72 15.31 -13.16
CA PRO A 309 -5.84 15.72 -14.00
C PRO A 309 -5.77 15.14 -15.43
N ASP A 310 -4.55 14.89 -15.95
CA ASP A 310 -4.31 14.50 -17.34
C ASP A 310 -3.68 13.11 -17.46
N LEU A 311 -3.89 12.46 -18.61
CA LEU A 311 -3.25 11.18 -18.93
C LEU A 311 -1.73 11.34 -19.11
N PRO A 312 -0.90 10.43 -18.55
CA PRO A 312 0.54 10.50 -18.71
C PRO A 312 0.94 10.32 -20.19
N PRO A 313 1.72 11.23 -20.78
CA PRO A 313 2.21 11.08 -22.15
C PRO A 313 3.17 9.89 -22.28
N GLU A 314 3.33 9.39 -23.51
CA GLU A 314 4.19 8.23 -23.81
C GLU A 314 5.61 8.38 -23.25
N ASP A 315 6.21 9.57 -23.41
CA ASP A 315 7.59 9.81 -22.98
C ASP A 315 7.75 9.74 -21.46
N GLU A 316 6.78 10.25 -20.68
CA GLU A 316 6.81 10.13 -19.21
C GLU A 316 6.78 8.66 -18.78
N GLN A 317 5.86 7.87 -19.36
CA GLN A 317 5.76 6.45 -19.08
C GLN A 317 7.04 5.70 -19.51
N PHE A 318 7.59 6.04 -20.68
CA PHE A 318 8.82 5.44 -21.21
C PHE A 318 10.00 5.68 -20.28
N GLU A 319 10.22 6.92 -19.82
CA GLU A 319 11.33 7.25 -18.92
C GLU A 319 11.22 6.44 -17.61
N ALA A 320 10.03 6.36 -17.01
CA ALA A 320 9.81 5.57 -15.80
C ALA A 320 10.10 4.07 -16.01
N TYR A 321 9.65 3.48 -17.12
CA TYR A 321 9.91 2.07 -17.44
C TYR A 321 11.38 1.81 -17.80
N ARG A 322 12.01 2.74 -18.53
CA ARG A 322 13.42 2.67 -18.94
C ARG A 322 14.33 2.67 -17.72
N ASP A 323 14.07 3.54 -16.75
CA ASP A 323 14.92 3.68 -15.57
C ASP A 323 14.97 2.39 -14.76
N VAL A 324 13.82 1.74 -14.56
CA VAL A 324 13.75 0.41 -13.92
C VAL A 324 14.46 -0.66 -14.76
N ALA A 325 14.19 -0.71 -16.07
CA ALA A 325 14.78 -1.69 -16.97
C ALA A 325 16.33 -1.60 -17.01
N ALA A 326 16.87 -0.38 -17.04
CA ALA A 326 18.29 -0.10 -17.03
C ALA A 326 18.93 -0.41 -15.67
N ALA A 327 18.28 -0.02 -14.56
CA ALA A 327 18.76 -0.28 -13.20
C ALA A 327 18.93 -1.78 -12.91
N MET A 328 18.08 -2.62 -13.49
CA MET A 328 18.11 -4.07 -13.31
C MET A 328 19.23 -4.79 -14.09
N LYS A 329 20.01 -4.07 -14.91
CA LYS A 329 21.26 -4.56 -15.55
C LYS A 329 21.11 -5.94 -16.22
N GLY A 330 20.03 -6.13 -16.97
CA GLY A 330 19.75 -7.37 -17.71
C GLY A 330 18.96 -8.42 -16.94
N ARG A 331 18.64 -8.21 -15.66
CA ARG A 331 17.62 -9.01 -14.94
C ARG A 331 16.21 -8.68 -15.48
N PRO A 332 15.27 -9.63 -15.47
CA PRO A 332 13.95 -9.42 -16.05
C PRO A 332 13.12 -8.39 -15.26
N VAL A 333 12.30 -7.61 -15.97
CA VAL A 333 11.33 -6.66 -15.41
C VAL A 333 9.96 -6.93 -16.03
N VAL A 334 9.05 -7.46 -15.23
CA VAL A 334 7.66 -7.71 -15.64
C VAL A 334 6.82 -6.48 -15.36
N ILE A 335 6.47 -5.73 -16.41
CA ILE A 335 5.64 -4.53 -16.31
C ILE A 335 4.18 -4.92 -16.55
N ARG A 336 3.34 -4.66 -15.54
CA ARG A 336 1.90 -4.88 -15.66
C ARG A 336 1.27 -3.66 -16.33
N THR A 337 0.48 -3.89 -17.37
CA THR A 337 -0.32 -2.83 -17.99
C THR A 337 -1.34 -2.30 -16.99
N LEU A 338 -1.95 -1.15 -17.28
CA LEU A 338 -2.82 -0.44 -16.34
C LEU A 338 -3.89 -1.36 -15.73
N ASP A 339 -3.89 -1.46 -14.39
CA ASP A 339 -4.88 -2.16 -13.57
C ASP A 339 -5.59 -1.18 -12.63
N SER A 340 -6.31 -0.25 -13.26
CA SER A 340 -7.18 0.71 -12.59
C SER A 340 -8.64 0.44 -12.96
N GLY A 341 -9.54 0.61 -11.99
CA GLY A 341 -10.97 0.65 -12.21
C GLY A 341 -11.52 2.06 -12.05
N ALA A 342 -12.84 2.20 -12.22
CA ALA A 342 -13.58 3.44 -11.97
C ALA A 342 -13.63 3.84 -10.48
N ASP A 343 -13.09 3.01 -9.57
CA ASP A 343 -12.95 3.24 -8.13
C ASP A 343 -11.71 4.04 -7.75
N LYS A 344 -10.61 3.88 -8.49
CA LYS A 344 -9.35 4.58 -8.21
C LYS A 344 -9.35 5.95 -8.87
N SER A 345 -10.24 6.84 -8.42
CA SER A 345 -10.14 8.32 -8.53
C SER A 345 -9.36 8.88 -9.73
N LEU A 346 -9.63 8.38 -10.94
CA LEU A 346 -9.11 8.98 -12.15
C LEU A 346 -9.99 10.21 -12.35
N ASP A 347 -9.49 11.41 -12.06
CA ASP A 347 -10.27 12.66 -12.06
C ASP A 347 -11.05 12.91 -13.37
N TRP A 348 -10.68 12.22 -14.45
CA TRP A 348 -11.28 12.27 -15.78
C TRP A 348 -12.32 11.15 -16.06
N MET A 349 -12.54 10.19 -15.15
CA MET A 349 -13.59 9.16 -15.26
C MET A 349 -14.85 9.60 -14.50
N SER A 350 -15.91 9.95 -15.23
CA SER A 350 -17.13 10.53 -14.66
C SER A 350 -18.20 9.53 -14.18
N GLU A 351 -18.00 8.22 -14.33
CA GLU A 351 -19.01 7.21 -13.97
C GLU A 351 -18.58 6.34 -12.78
N VAL A 352 -19.27 6.49 -11.65
CA VAL A 352 -19.11 5.62 -10.47
C VAL A 352 -19.85 4.31 -10.72
N SER A 353 -19.11 3.22 -10.86
CA SER A 353 -19.69 1.87 -10.95
C SER A 353 -20.22 1.42 -9.59
N VAL A 354 -21.38 0.75 -9.57
CA VAL A 354 -21.97 0.15 -8.36
C VAL A 354 -21.06 -0.94 -7.76
N ASN A 355 -20.31 -1.65 -8.60
CA ASN A 355 -19.33 -2.65 -8.19
C ASN A 355 -18.04 -2.46 -9.00
N PRO A 356 -17.14 -1.57 -8.58
CA PRO A 356 -15.94 -1.24 -9.34
C PRO A 356 -15.04 -2.46 -9.59
N ALA A 357 -14.90 -3.32 -8.58
CA ALA A 357 -14.16 -4.57 -8.70
C ALA A 357 -14.71 -5.50 -9.80
N LEU A 358 -15.99 -5.46 -10.14
CA LEU A 358 -16.60 -6.30 -11.19
C LEU A 358 -16.85 -5.55 -12.51
N GLY A 359 -16.48 -4.28 -12.59
CA GLY A 359 -16.85 -3.37 -13.67
C GLY A 359 -15.80 -3.19 -14.76
N LEU A 360 -15.82 -1.99 -15.35
CA LEU A 360 -14.86 -1.54 -16.36
C LEU A 360 -13.52 -1.20 -15.69
N ARG A 361 -12.65 -2.20 -15.56
CA ARG A 361 -11.30 -2.06 -15.00
C ARG A 361 -10.25 -2.74 -15.85
N ALA A 362 -9.00 -2.34 -15.65
CA ALA A 362 -7.83 -3.03 -16.15
C ALA A 362 -7.86 -3.28 -17.67
N ILE A 363 -7.70 -4.52 -18.13
CA ILE A 363 -7.73 -4.82 -19.56
C ILE A 363 -9.03 -4.41 -20.25
N ARG A 364 -10.19 -4.52 -19.56
CA ARG A 364 -11.47 -4.10 -20.15
C ARG A 364 -11.50 -2.60 -20.40
N PHE A 365 -10.97 -1.84 -19.46
CA PHE A 365 -10.82 -0.39 -19.61
C PHE A 365 -9.82 -0.06 -20.73
N CYS A 366 -8.68 -0.76 -20.77
CA CYS A 366 -7.68 -0.60 -21.84
C CYS A 366 -8.22 -0.90 -23.24
N LEU A 367 -9.11 -1.90 -23.37
CA LEU A 367 -9.78 -2.23 -24.64
C LEU A 367 -10.89 -1.24 -25.00
N ALA A 368 -11.57 -0.66 -24.01
CA ALA A 368 -12.56 0.41 -24.23
C ALA A 368 -11.88 1.73 -24.63
N GLU A 369 -10.65 1.97 -24.17
CA GLU A 369 -9.84 3.15 -24.49
C GLU A 369 -8.52 2.79 -25.22
N PRO A 370 -8.56 2.31 -26.48
CA PRO A 370 -7.38 1.79 -27.17
C PRO A 370 -6.23 2.79 -27.33
N ARG A 371 -6.53 4.09 -27.43
CA ARG A 371 -5.48 5.13 -27.57
C ARG A 371 -4.61 5.21 -26.32
N LEU A 372 -5.22 5.18 -25.14
CA LEU A 372 -4.53 5.14 -23.86
C LEU A 372 -3.67 3.88 -23.77
N PHE A 373 -4.27 2.74 -24.12
CA PHE A 373 -3.57 1.47 -24.03
C PHE A 373 -2.38 1.37 -25.00
N VAL A 374 -2.55 1.76 -26.27
CA VAL A 374 -1.46 1.78 -27.25
C VAL A 374 -0.33 2.74 -26.82
N THR A 375 -0.66 3.88 -26.22
CA THR A 375 0.34 4.81 -25.65
C THR A 375 1.21 4.11 -24.60
N GLN A 376 0.58 3.40 -23.65
CA GLN A 376 1.31 2.63 -22.63
C GLN A 376 2.13 1.49 -23.26
N LEU A 377 1.55 0.73 -24.19
CA LEU A 377 2.25 -0.37 -24.87
C LEU A 377 3.49 0.13 -25.61
N ARG A 378 3.40 1.27 -26.30
CA ARG A 378 4.54 1.90 -26.99
C ARG A 378 5.64 2.27 -26.02
N ALA A 379 5.31 2.87 -24.88
CA ALA A 379 6.26 3.20 -23.83
C ALA A 379 6.98 1.96 -23.27
N ILE A 380 6.24 0.88 -22.96
CA ILE A 380 6.82 -0.39 -22.47
C ILE A 380 7.73 -1.02 -23.53
N LEU A 381 7.30 -1.04 -24.80
CA LEU A 381 8.08 -1.57 -25.92
C LEU A 381 9.37 -0.77 -26.11
N ARG A 382 9.34 0.56 -26.09
CA ARG A 382 10.56 1.39 -26.15
C ARG A 382 11.52 1.08 -25.00
N ALA A 383 11.00 0.94 -23.77
CA ALA A 383 11.83 0.59 -22.60
C ALA A 383 12.51 -0.78 -22.74
N SER A 384 11.91 -1.73 -23.48
CA SER A 384 12.50 -3.04 -23.75
C SER A 384 13.82 -3.02 -24.55
N HIS A 385 14.17 -1.89 -25.17
CA HIS A 385 15.50 -1.71 -25.76
C HIS A 385 16.62 -1.65 -24.71
N TYR A 386 16.31 -1.21 -23.49
CA TYR A 386 17.28 -0.89 -22.44
C TYR A 386 17.45 -2.00 -21.38
N GLY A 387 16.62 -3.05 -21.44
CA GLY A 387 16.67 -4.16 -20.48
C GLY A 387 15.72 -5.31 -20.84
N GLN A 388 15.69 -6.35 -20.00
CA GLN A 388 14.83 -7.52 -20.22
C GLN A 388 13.39 -7.26 -19.76
N VAL A 389 12.66 -6.43 -20.49
CA VAL A 389 11.26 -6.12 -20.21
C VAL A 389 10.33 -7.24 -20.67
N ARG A 390 9.28 -7.51 -19.88
CA ARG A 390 8.16 -8.41 -20.20
C ARG A 390 6.85 -7.67 -19.96
N ILE A 391 5.85 -7.92 -20.79
CA ILE A 391 4.51 -7.33 -20.65
C ILE A 391 3.61 -8.31 -19.89
N LEU A 392 2.87 -7.84 -18.90
CA LEU A 392 1.87 -8.63 -18.17
C LEU A 392 0.49 -7.97 -18.28
N ILE A 393 -0.49 -8.72 -18.78
CA ILE A 393 -1.86 -8.24 -18.99
C ILE A 393 -2.75 -8.68 -17.79
N PRO A 394 -3.31 -7.75 -17.00
CA PRO A 394 -4.20 -8.03 -15.88
C PRO A 394 -5.63 -8.39 -16.30
N MET A 395 -6.40 -8.97 -15.38
CA MET A 395 -7.86 -9.12 -15.42
C MET A 395 -8.42 -9.85 -16.67
N LEU A 396 -7.60 -10.69 -17.31
CA LEU A 396 -8.06 -11.51 -18.43
C LEU A 396 -9.13 -12.49 -17.95
N SER A 397 -10.24 -12.57 -18.70
CA SER A 397 -11.36 -13.47 -18.41
C SER A 397 -11.74 -14.33 -19.61
N SER A 398 -11.46 -13.87 -20.83
CA SER A 398 -11.74 -14.56 -22.09
C SER A 398 -10.57 -14.52 -23.07
N LEU A 399 -10.59 -15.43 -24.05
CA LEU A 399 -9.60 -15.41 -25.15
C LEU A 399 -9.83 -14.26 -26.12
N ASP A 400 -11.06 -13.77 -26.25
CA ASP A 400 -11.36 -12.62 -27.11
C ASP A 400 -10.73 -11.32 -26.58
N GLU A 401 -10.71 -11.13 -25.26
CA GLU A 401 -9.97 -10.04 -24.61
C GLU A 401 -8.46 -10.17 -24.86
N LEU A 402 -7.93 -11.40 -24.79
CA LEU A 402 -6.53 -11.66 -25.06
C LEU A 402 -6.16 -11.38 -26.52
N ASP A 403 -6.97 -11.85 -27.47
CA ASP A 403 -6.70 -11.69 -28.89
C ASP A 403 -6.69 -10.21 -29.29
N GLN A 404 -7.67 -9.42 -28.79
CA GLN A 404 -7.67 -7.97 -28.98
C GLN A 404 -6.44 -7.28 -28.36
N ALA A 405 -6.02 -7.72 -27.16
CA ALA A 405 -4.83 -7.16 -26.52
C ALA A 405 -3.55 -7.46 -27.33
N LEU A 406 -3.41 -8.68 -27.86
CA LEU A 406 -2.30 -9.07 -28.71
C LEU A 406 -2.28 -8.30 -30.05
N GLU A 407 -3.45 -8.02 -30.63
CA GLU A 407 -3.58 -7.16 -31.81
C GLU A 407 -3.10 -5.73 -31.55
N LEU A 408 -3.48 -5.13 -30.40
CA LEU A 408 -3.04 -3.79 -30.02
C LEU A 408 -1.52 -3.74 -29.70
N ILE A 409 -0.95 -4.80 -29.14
CA ILE A 409 0.50 -4.94 -28.98
C ILE A 409 1.19 -5.01 -30.35
N ALA A 410 0.64 -5.76 -31.29
CA ALA A 410 1.17 -5.84 -32.65
C ALA A 410 1.09 -4.48 -33.39
N LEU A 411 -0.01 -3.74 -33.19
CA LEU A 411 -0.17 -2.38 -33.71
C LEU A 411 0.91 -1.45 -33.14
N ALA A 412 1.10 -1.42 -31.81
CA ALA A 412 2.12 -0.61 -31.17
C ALA A 412 3.54 -0.92 -31.70
N LYS A 413 3.87 -2.20 -31.89
CA LYS A 413 5.14 -2.63 -32.51
C LYS A 413 5.28 -2.09 -33.94
N ALA A 414 4.23 -2.16 -34.74
CA ALA A 414 4.23 -1.70 -36.12
C ALA A 414 4.41 -0.16 -36.23
N GLU A 415 3.76 0.60 -35.35
CA GLU A 415 3.90 2.05 -35.31
C GLU A 415 5.32 2.48 -34.92
N LEU A 416 5.90 1.88 -33.87
CA LEU A 416 7.28 2.16 -33.47
C LEU A 416 8.28 1.81 -34.59
N ALA A 417 8.07 0.67 -35.26
CA ALA A 417 8.93 0.26 -36.37
C ALA A 417 8.86 1.25 -37.55
N ARG A 418 7.66 1.76 -37.87
CA ARG A 418 7.46 2.77 -38.92
C ARG A 418 8.12 4.11 -38.56
N GLU A 419 8.12 4.46 -37.28
CA GLU A 419 8.76 5.67 -36.75
C GLU A 419 10.28 5.52 -36.53
N GLY A 420 10.83 4.32 -36.74
CA GLY A 420 12.25 4.03 -36.52
C GLY A 420 12.66 4.01 -35.04
N GLN A 421 11.70 3.86 -34.12
CA GLN A 421 11.96 3.78 -32.68
C GLN A 421 12.44 2.37 -32.30
N PRO A 422 13.55 2.24 -31.56
CA PRO A 422 14.09 0.92 -31.19
C PRO A 422 13.25 0.27 -30.09
N PHE A 423 13.00 -1.03 -30.24
CA PHE A 423 12.37 -1.89 -29.24
C PHE A 423 12.80 -3.36 -29.46
N ASN A 424 12.56 -4.24 -28.50
CA ASN A 424 12.75 -5.68 -28.69
C ASN A 424 11.51 -6.29 -29.40
N PRO A 425 11.63 -6.84 -30.62
CA PRO A 425 10.48 -7.43 -31.32
C PRO A 425 9.93 -8.69 -30.63
N GLY A 426 10.78 -9.40 -29.88
CA GLY A 426 10.48 -10.61 -29.13
C GLY A 426 10.24 -10.38 -27.64
N VAL A 427 9.74 -9.20 -27.23
CA VAL A 427 9.30 -8.98 -25.83
C VAL A 427 8.32 -10.08 -25.42
N PRO A 428 8.59 -10.83 -24.33
CA PRO A 428 7.67 -11.84 -23.82
C PRO A 428 6.37 -11.21 -23.31
N ILE A 429 5.24 -11.83 -23.64
CA ILE A 429 3.90 -11.39 -23.24
C ILE A 429 3.29 -12.45 -22.33
N GLY A 430 2.88 -12.04 -21.13
CA GLY A 430 2.25 -12.89 -20.14
C GLY A 430 0.87 -12.40 -19.74
N GLY A 431 0.11 -13.31 -19.15
CA GLY A 431 -1.24 -13.04 -18.65
C GLY A 431 -1.32 -13.25 -17.15
N MET A 432 -2.02 -12.36 -16.48
CA MET A 432 -2.31 -12.48 -15.06
C MET A 432 -3.50 -13.42 -14.86
N VAL A 433 -3.30 -14.49 -14.10
CA VAL A 433 -4.35 -15.44 -13.73
C VAL A 433 -4.88 -15.03 -12.37
N GLU A 434 -5.86 -14.13 -12.39
CA GLU A 434 -6.50 -13.59 -11.18
C GLU A 434 -8.02 -13.63 -11.23
N ILE A 435 -8.59 -14.02 -12.37
CA ILE A 435 -10.02 -14.31 -12.52
C ILE A 435 -10.22 -15.83 -12.50
N PRO A 436 -11.20 -16.37 -11.74
CA PRO A 436 -11.45 -17.82 -11.68
C PRO A 436 -11.69 -18.43 -13.07
N ALA A 437 -12.35 -17.69 -13.97
CA ALA A 437 -12.52 -18.10 -15.36
C ALA A 437 -11.18 -18.35 -16.07
N ALA A 438 -10.21 -17.42 -15.95
CA ALA A 438 -8.87 -17.59 -16.54
C ALA A 438 -8.11 -18.77 -15.92
N ALA A 439 -8.26 -19.01 -14.61
CA ALA A 439 -7.67 -20.18 -13.97
C ALA A 439 -8.28 -21.50 -14.48
N LEU A 440 -9.60 -21.56 -14.66
CA LEU A 440 -10.30 -22.75 -15.18
C LEU A 440 -9.90 -23.10 -16.63
N VAL A 441 -9.63 -22.09 -17.46
CA VAL A 441 -9.23 -22.26 -18.85
C VAL A 441 -7.75 -21.93 -19.10
N ALA A 442 -6.91 -22.03 -18.07
CA ALA A 442 -5.50 -21.61 -18.10
C ALA A 442 -4.69 -22.26 -19.24
N GLU A 443 -5.08 -23.45 -19.68
CA GLU A 443 -4.46 -24.15 -20.81
C GLU A 443 -4.53 -23.35 -22.11
N TRP A 444 -5.67 -22.72 -22.39
CA TRP A 444 -5.86 -21.94 -23.62
C TRP A 444 -5.03 -20.65 -23.59
N PHE A 445 -5.00 -19.98 -22.43
CA PHE A 445 -4.14 -18.83 -22.19
C PHE A 445 -2.65 -19.19 -22.36
N ALA A 446 -2.20 -20.28 -21.74
CA ALA A 446 -0.81 -20.76 -21.80
C ALA A 446 -0.34 -21.17 -23.20
N GLN A 447 -1.25 -21.46 -24.13
CA GLN A 447 -0.88 -21.74 -25.52
C GLN A 447 -0.50 -20.46 -26.28
N LYS A 448 -1.14 -19.33 -25.95
CA LYS A 448 -0.95 -18.03 -26.62
C LYS A 448 0.03 -17.10 -25.90
N LEU A 449 0.32 -17.35 -24.62
CA LEU A 449 1.18 -16.52 -23.78
C LEU A 449 2.54 -17.18 -23.51
N ASP A 450 3.57 -16.36 -23.31
CA ASP A 450 4.93 -16.81 -23.02
C ASP A 450 5.10 -17.25 -21.57
N PHE A 451 4.35 -16.63 -20.64
CA PHE A 451 4.34 -16.95 -19.21
C PHE A 451 3.00 -16.57 -18.57
N LEU A 452 2.74 -17.08 -17.36
CA LEU A 452 1.59 -16.72 -16.55
C LEU A 452 2.05 -16.18 -15.20
N SER A 453 1.28 -15.27 -14.60
CA SER A 453 1.49 -14.83 -13.22
C SER A 453 0.18 -14.87 -12.44
N ILE A 454 0.14 -15.58 -11.31
CA ILE A 454 -1.07 -15.70 -10.51
C ILE A 454 -1.15 -14.54 -9.53
N GLY A 455 -2.18 -13.70 -9.69
CA GLY A 455 -2.54 -12.66 -8.73
C GLY A 455 -3.46 -13.25 -7.66
N THR A 456 -2.90 -13.79 -6.57
CA THR A 456 -3.72 -14.49 -5.55
C THR A 456 -4.74 -13.59 -4.88
N ASN A 457 -4.45 -12.28 -4.80
CA ASN A 457 -5.31 -11.32 -4.12
C ASN A 457 -6.70 -11.26 -4.78
N ASP A 458 -6.71 -10.93 -6.05
CA ASP A 458 -7.93 -10.85 -6.86
C ASP A 458 -8.51 -12.25 -7.10
N LEU A 459 -7.66 -13.28 -7.25
CA LEU A 459 -8.14 -14.67 -7.38
C LEU A 459 -8.96 -15.12 -6.17
N ILE A 460 -8.51 -14.85 -4.94
CA ILE A 460 -9.24 -15.19 -3.72
C ILE A 460 -10.55 -14.38 -3.67
N GLN A 461 -10.46 -13.07 -3.88
CA GLN A 461 -11.61 -12.16 -3.88
C GLN A 461 -12.72 -12.62 -4.83
N TYR A 462 -12.39 -12.93 -6.09
CA TYR A 462 -13.38 -13.35 -7.07
C TYR A 462 -13.82 -14.80 -6.93
N THR A 463 -12.95 -15.69 -6.43
CA THR A 463 -13.34 -17.09 -6.19
C THR A 463 -14.33 -17.19 -5.04
N LEU A 464 -14.18 -16.36 -4.01
CA LEU A 464 -15.01 -16.38 -2.82
C LEU A 464 -16.13 -15.33 -2.84
N ALA A 465 -16.11 -14.42 -3.82
CA ALA A 465 -17.00 -13.26 -3.92
C ALA A 465 -16.94 -12.36 -2.67
N ILE A 466 -15.73 -12.03 -2.22
CA ILE A 466 -15.47 -11.24 -1.01
C ILE A 466 -14.59 -10.05 -1.36
N ASP A 467 -15.05 -8.85 -1.04
CA ASP A 467 -14.21 -7.66 -1.06
C ASP A 467 -13.35 -7.62 0.22
N ARG A 468 -12.03 -7.65 0.06
CA ARG A 468 -11.09 -7.60 1.19
C ARG A 468 -10.97 -6.21 1.81
N THR A 469 -11.46 -5.16 1.14
CA THR A 469 -11.52 -3.79 1.67
C THR A 469 -12.81 -3.53 2.46
N ASP A 470 -13.79 -4.42 2.37
CA ASP A 470 -15.01 -4.36 3.17
C ASP A 470 -14.80 -5.09 4.51
N ASP A 471 -14.60 -4.31 5.57
CA ASP A 471 -14.41 -4.79 6.94
C ASP A 471 -15.51 -5.77 7.41
N ALA A 472 -16.74 -5.64 6.90
CA ALA A 472 -17.85 -6.51 7.28
C ALA A 472 -17.65 -7.96 6.83
N VAL A 473 -16.91 -8.18 5.73
CA VAL A 473 -16.70 -9.51 5.13
C VAL A 473 -15.23 -9.91 5.00
N ALA A 474 -14.28 -9.03 5.30
CA ALA A 474 -12.85 -9.29 5.20
C ALA A 474 -12.40 -10.55 5.97
N HIS A 475 -13.06 -10.88 7.10
CA HIS A 475 -12.80 -12.09 7.88
C HIS A 475 -13.09 -13.41 7.13
N LEU A 476 -13.84 -13.36 6.03
CA LEU A 476 -14.15 -14.50 5.16
C LEU A 476 -13.08 -14.72 4.07
N TYR A 477 -12.17 -13.77 3.87
CA TYR A 477 -11.09 -13.87 2.90
C TYR A 477 -10.11 -14.97 3.33
N ASP A 478 -10.10 -16.10 2.62
CA ASP A 478 -9.34 -17.30 3.00
C ASP A 478 -8.41 -17.78 1.87
N PRO A 479 -7.08 -17.55 1.99
CA PRO A 479 -6.08 -18.07 1.05
C PRO A 479 -6.00 -19.61 1.00
N LEU A 480 -6.44 -20.29 2.06
CA LEU A 480 -6.43 -21.75 2.18
C LEU A 480 -7.76 -22.38 1.76
N HIS A 481 -8.69 -21.59 1.24
CA HIS A 481 -9.97 -22.10 0.79
C HIS A 481 -9.75 -23.18 -0.29
N PRO A 482 -10.43 -24.35 -0.21
CA PRO A 482 -10.19 -25.46 -1.14
C PRO A 482 -10.30 -25.06 -2.61
N ALA A 483 -11.26 -24.19 -2.96
CA ALA A 483 -11.43 -23.73 -4.34
C ALA A 483 -10.21 -22.93 -4.84
N VAL A 484 -9.68 -22.01 -4.03
CA VAL A 484 -8.51 -21.19 -4.36
C VAL A 484 -7.29 -22.10 -4.56
N LEU A 485 -7.06 -23.03 -3.64
CA LEU A 485 -5.95 -23.97 -3.72
C LEU A 485 -6.04 -24.88 -4.95
N GLN A 486 -7.25 -25.30 -5.35
CA GLN A 486 -7.45 -26.08 -6.57
C GLN A 486 -7.16 -25.27 -7.83
N LEU A 487 -7.57 -23.99 -7.89
CA LEU A 487 -7.28 -23.10 -9.02
C LEU A 487 -5.77 -22.82 -9.14
N LEU A 488 -5.09 -22.58 -8.01
CA LEU A 488 -3.64 -22.46 -7.94
C LEU A 488 -2.95 -23.73 -8.47
N ALA A 489 -3.28 -24.89 -7.90
CA ALA A 489 -2.69 -26.17 -8.28
C ALA A 489 -2.95 -26.51 -9.76
N HIS A 490 -4.16 -26.23 -10.26
CA HIS A 490 -4.51 -26.43 -11.66
C HIS A 490 -3.63 -25.57 -12.58
N THR A 491 -3.53 -24.26 -12.30
CA THR A 491 -2.75 -23.32 -13.12
C THR A 491 -1.27 -23.69 -13.15
N LEU A 492 -0.68 -24.05 -12.00
CA LEU A 492 0.70 -24.51 -11.91
C LEU A 492 0.94 -25.81 -12.70
N LYS A 493 0.01 -26.77 -12.59
CA LYS A 493 0.08 -28.03 -13.35
C LYS A 493 -0.01 -27.80 -14.85
N VAL A 494 -0.88 -26.89 -15.29
CA VAL A 494 -1.00 -26.49 -16.71
C VAL A 494 0.31 -25.89 -17.19
N GLY A 495 0.87 -24.92 -16.46
CA GLY A 495 2.14 -24.29 -16.80
C GLY A 495 3.28 -25.30 -16.94
N HIS A 496 3.44 -26.18 -15.95
CA HIS A 496 4.44 -27.24 -16.00
C HIS A 496 4.26 -28.17 -17.21
N ARG A 497 3.02 -28.62 -17.47
CA ARG A 497 2.72 -29.52 -18.60
C ARG A 497 3.02 -28.87 -19.96
N LEU A 498 2.71 -27.59 -20.11
CA LEU A 498 2.94 -26.83 -21.35
C LEU A 498 4.32 -26.17 -21.41
N LYS A 499 5.17 -26.39 -20.39
CA LYS A 499 6.49 -25.75 -20.25
C LYS A 499 6.42 -24.22 -20.31
N ARG A 500 5.34 -23.65 -19.75
CA ARG A 500 5.17 -22.21 -19.58
C ARG A 500 5.57 -21.83 -18.15
N PRO A 501 6.47 -20.86 -17.95
CA PRO A 501 6.77 -20.34 -16.62
C PRO A 501 5.50 -19.80 -15.96
N VAL A 502 5.32 -20.13 -14.68
CA VAL A 502 4.23 -19.60 -13.85
C VAL A 502 4.84 -19.01 -12.59
N SER A 503 4.56 -17.73 -12.35
CA SER A 503 4.90 -17.04 -11.09
C SER A 503 3.65 -16.84 -10.24
N VAL A 504 3.84 -16.56 -8.95
CA VAL A 504 2.81 -15.98 -8.09
C VAL A 504 3.31 -14.62 -7.61
N CYS A 505 2.52 -13.57 -7.80
CA CYS A 505 2.88 -12.19 -7.44
C CYS A 505 1.96 -11.55 -6.39
N GLY A 506 0.92 -12.26 -5.94
CA GLY A 506 0.09 -11.81 -4.83
C GLY A 506 0.74 -12.07 -3.47
N GLU A 507 0.09 -11.60 -2.40
CA GLU A 507 0.67 -11.60 -1.04
C GLU A 507 1.03 -13.00 -0.53
N MET A 508 0.34 -14.03 -1.01
CA MET A 508 0.62 -15.43 -0.66
C MET A 508 2.05 -15.86 -1.02
N ALA A 509 2.67 -15.27 -2.04
CA ALA A 509 4.06 -15.55 -2.42
C ALA A 509 5.07 -15.01 -1.41
N GLY A 510 4.71 -13.96 -0.66
CA GLY A 510 5.55 -13.34 0.37
C GLY A 510 5.39 -13.94 1.75
N ASP A 511 4.42 -14.85 1.97
CA ASP A 511 4.18 -15.47 3.27
C ASP A 511 5.09 -16.71 3.48
N PRO A 512 6.02 -16.68 4.45
CA PRO A 512 6.86 -17.83 4.79
C PRO A 512 6.06 -19.09 5.15
N LYS A 513 4.87 -18.96 5.75
CA LYS A 513 4.00 -20.09 6.11
C LYS A 513 3.40 -20.80 4.88
N MET A 514 3.27 -20.08 3.77
CA MET A 514 2.71 -20.61 2.51
C MET A 514 3.79 -21.13 1.56
N THR A 515 5.05 -20.71 1.76
CA THR A 515 6.17 -21.00 0.85
C THR A 515 6.30 -22.50 0.56
N ARG A 516 6.31 -23.33 1.60
CA ARG A 516 6.48 -24.79 1.46
C ARG A 516 5.29 -25.47 0.77
N LEU A 517 4.08 -24.97 1.02
CA LEU A 517 2.90 -25.42 0.29
C LEU A 517 3.02 -25.08 -1.20
N LEU A 518 3.33 -23.82 -1.55
CA LEU A 518 3.48 -23.37 -2.93
C LEU A 518 4.58 -24.14 -3.66
N LEU A 519 5.73 -24.39 -3.02
CA LEU A 519 6.79 -25.25 -3.54
C LEU A 519 6.30 -26.68 -3.83
N GLY A 520 5.55 -27.26 -2.88
CA GLY A 520 4.96 -28.59 -2.99
C GLY A 520 3.88 -28.69 -4.08
N LEU A 521 3.17 -27.59 -4.37
CA LEU A 521 2.23 -27.47 -5.49
C LEU A 521 2.93 -27.30 -6.86
N GLY A 522 4.23 -27.02 -6.87
CA GLY A 522 5.05 -26.93 -8.08
C GLY A 522 5.50 -25.52 -8.46
N LEU A 523 5.28 -24.51 -7.61
CA LEU A 523 5.75 -23.16 -7.87
C LEU A 523 7.29 -23.08 -7.80
N ARG A 524 7.91 -22.39 -8.77
CA ARG A 524 9.36 -22.17 -8.84
C ARG A 524 9.76 -20.71 -9.05
N SER A 525 8.79 -19.81 -9.23
CA SER A 525 9.04 -18.38 -9.39
C SER A 525 8.10 -17.60 -8.48
N PHE A 526 8.66 -16.91 -7.48
CA PHE A 526 7.91 -16.15 -6.49
C PHE A 526 8.20 -14.68 -6.71
N SER A 527 7.16 -13.84 -6.71
CA SER A 527 7.31 -12.38 -6.76
C SER A 527 6.60 -11.77 -5.55
N MET A 528 7.31 -10.96 -4.79
CA MET A 528 6.84 -10.43 -3.51
C MET A 528 7.49 -9.09 -3.20
N HIS A 529 6.98 -8.38 -2.19
CA HIS A 529 7.64 -7.18 -1.69
C HIS A 529 9.09 -7.50 -1.23
N PRO A 530 10.11 -6.69 -1.56
CA PRO A 530 11.52 -6.99 -1.29
C PRO A 530 11.82 -7.40 0.16
N ALA A 531 11.16 -6.76 1.13
CA ALA A 531 11.29 -7.06 2.56
C ALA A 531 11.03 -8.54 2.94
N HIS A 532 10.26 -9.29 2.14
CA HIS A 532 9.94 -10.70 2.42
C HIS A 532 10.87 -11.70 1.72
N LEU A 533 11.71 -11.25 0.78
CA LEU A 533 12.56 -12.12 -0.04
C LEU A 533 13.43 -13.06 0.78
N MET A 534 14.11 -12.54 1.81
CA MET A 534 15.03 -13.36 2.61
C MET A 534 14.30 -14.37 3.50
N ALA A 535 13.14 -14.01 4.04
CA ALA A 535 12.35 -14.92 4.86
C ALA A 535 11.83 -16.10 4.02
N VAL A 536 11.32 -15.83 2.81
CA VAL A 536 10.90 -16.87 1.86
C VAL A 536 12.10 -17.69 1.37
N LYS A 537 13.24 -17.05 1.09
CA LYS A 537 14.50 -17.74 0.71
C LYS A 537 14.95 -18.72 1.77
N GLN A 538 14.90 -18.34 3.06
CA GLN A 538 15.22 -19.23 4.16
C GLN A 538 14.33 -20.47 4.16
N GLN A 539 13.02 -20.33 3.93
CA GLN A 539 12.11 -21.47 3.85
C GLN A 539 12.43 -22.37 2.66
N ILE A 540 12.73 -21.80 1.48
CA ILE A 540 13.16 -22.55 0.30
C ILE A 540 14.42 -23.36 0.58
N MET A 541 15.44 -22.74 1.17
CA MET A 541 16.73 -23.38 1.46
C MET A 541 16.63 -24.51 2.50
N HIS A 542 15.58 -24.52 3.32
CA HIS A 542 15.26 -25.58 4.27
C HIS A 542 14.13 -26.51 3.79
N SER A 543 13.91 -26.59 2.48
CA SER A 543 12.84 -27.41 1.91
C SER A 543 13.40 -28.55 1.05
N HIS A 544 12.72 -29.69 1.08
CA HIS A 544 12.98 -30.83 0.20
C HIS A 544 11.69 -31.17 -0.56
N LEU A 545 11.67 -30.97 -1.86
CA LEU A 545 10.43 -31.01 -2.66
C LEU A 545 9.80 -32.40 -2.69
N SER A 546 10.61 -33.46 -2.69
CA SER A 546 10.10 -34.84 -2.62
C SER A 546 9.26 -35.12 -1.36
N SER A 547 9.52 -34.40 -0.26
CA SER A 547 8.75 -34.48 0.98
C SER A 547 7.49 -33.60 0.96
N LEU A 548 7.57 -32.44 0.30
CA LEU A 548 6.49 -31.46 0.24
C LEU A 548 5.37 -31.87 -0.72
N ALA A 549 5.70 -32.35 -1.92
CA ALA A 549 4.70 -32.63 -2.95
C ALA A 549 3.62 -33.66 -2.53
N PRO A 550 3.95 -34.78 -1.86
CA PRO A 550 2.93 -35.72 -1.38
C PRO A 550 1.99 -35.13 -0.32
N LEU A 551 2.50 -34.24 0.56
CA LEU A 551 1.68 -33.58 1.58
C LEU A 551 0.78 -32.52 0.97
N ALA A 552 1.30 -31.70 0.04
CA ALA A 552 0.50 -30.73 -0.69
C ALA A 552 -0.66 -31.41 -1.45
N ALA A 553 -0.41 -32.57 -2.08
CA ALA A 553 -1.45 -33.35 -2.74
C ALA A 553 -2.52 -33.90 -1.78
N LYS A 554 -2.15 -34.25 -0.54
CA LYS A 554 -3.11 -34.65 0.51
C LYS A 554 -3.91 -33.46 1.02
N LEU A 555 -3.26 -32.30 1.20
CA LEU A 555 -3.90 -31.05 1.61
C LEU A 555 -5.00 -30.64 0.62
N LEU A 556 -4.72 -30.70 -0.69
CA LEU A 556 -5.71 -30.41 -1.74
C LEU A 556 -6.96 -31.31 -1.69
N ARG A 557 -6.83 -32.53 -1.15
CA ARG A 557 -7.93 -33.51 -1.03
C ARG A 557 -8.63 -33.45 0.32
N ALA A 558 -8.13 -32.66 1.28
CA ALA A 558 -8.62 -32.65 2.64
C ALA A 558 -10.04 -32.06 2.75
N GLY A 559 -10.36 -31.09 1.89
CA GLY A 559 -11.71 -30.50 1.69
C GLY A 559 -12.26 -29.69 2.87
N ARG A 560 -11.84 -29.97 4.11
CA ARG A 560 -12.26 -29.28 5.33
C ARG A 560 -11.16 -28.35 5.86
N PRO A 561 -11.49 -27.13 6.32
CA PRO A 561 -10.52 -26.17 6.83
C PRO A 561 -9.62 -26.72 7.96
N ASP A 562 -10.20 -27.45 8.93
CA ASP A 562 -9.45 -28.03 10.06
C ASP A 562 -8.35 -29.00 9.61
N ARG A 563 -8.65 -29.80 8.59
CA ARG A 563 -7.69 -30.75 8.03
C ARG A 563 -6.66 -30.06 7.15
N ILE A 564 -7.06 -29.05 6.38
CA ILE A 564 -6.15 -28.24 5.55
C ILE A 564 -5.10 -27.58 6.44
N GLN A 565 -5.54 -26.94 7.53
CA GLN A 565 -4.66 -26.33 8.52
C GLN A 565 -3.70 -27.35 9.14
N GLY A 566 -4.22 -28.51 9.57
CA GLY A 566 -3.36 -29.58 10.11
C GLY A 566 -2.35 -30.14 9.11
N TYR A 567 -2.65 -30.15 7.80
CA TYR A 567 -1.66 -30.50 6.78
C TYR A 567 -0.65 -29.38 6.54
N LEU A 568 -1.06 -28.11 6.60
CA LEU A 568 -0.16 -26.97 6.47
C LEU A 568 0.85 -26.93 7.62
N GLU A 569 0.41 -27.18 8.84
CA GLU A 569 1.28 -27.30 10.02
C GLU A 569 2.30 -28.43 9.84
N ARG A 570 1.87 -29.59 9.34
CA ARG A 570 2.79 -30.71 9.03
C ARG A 570 3.78 -30.37 7.93
N ILE A 571 3.35 -29.64 6.90
CA ILE A 571 4.22 -29.13 5.83
C ILE A 571 5.28 -28.19 6.40
N ASN A 572 4.88 -27.31 7.33
CA ASN A 572 5.76 -26.33 7.95
C ASN A 572 6.66 -26.91 9.05
N ALA A 573 6.36 -28.13 9.54
CA ALA A 573 7.19 -28.83 10.52
C ALA A 573 8.32 -29.68 9.89
N LEU A 574 8.31 -29.88 8.56
CA LEU A 574 9.43 -30.47 7.82
C LEU A 574 10.63 -29.50 7.77
#